data_AF-A0A158D4K1-F1
#
_entry.id   AF-A0A158D4K1-F1
#
_cell.length_a   1.000
_cell.length_b   1.000
_cell.length_c   1.000
_cell.angle_alpha   90.00
_cell.angle_beta   90.00
_cell.angle_gamma   90.00
#
_symmetry.space_group_name_H-M   'P 1'
#
loop_
_entity.id
_entity.type
_entity.pdbx_description
1 polymer ?
#
loop_
_entity_poly.entity_id
_entity_poly.type
_entity_poly.pdbx_seq_one_letter_code
_entity_poly.pdbx_strand_id
1 'polypeptide(L)'
;MLAYRLNQDNIALNGVILMSSVLDSAAFSSGSDFENISYLPTFAAITWYHDRIAPKRPDLAAFLAEVRAFARGPYAQALALGDALPDSTRDAMAARIAAHTGLVPQYVKETHLRVWPTRFRKQLLRSESRCVGRFDARFAGVHYDDSGERPEYDPSASGISGAFAAALHRHLTQDLKYKIEDRYLVFNNNALKRWDWKHREPGGGASVAIRGRRSRSDHAAESGDAGVVAKRLFRSGDTVLCNRICVVASRPR
;
A
#
# COMPACT_ATOMS: atom_id res chain seq x y z
N MET A 1 -4.45 -17.79 -19.00
CA MET A 1 -3.48 -16.75 -19.38
C MET A 1 -3.95 -16.06 -20.66
N LEU A 2 -4.16 -14.74 -20.62
CA LEU A 2 -4.57 -13.96 -21.79
C LEU A 2 -3.50 -13.96 -22.88
N ALA A 3 -2.22 -13.76 -22.52
CA ALA A 3 -1.11 -13.80 -23.47
C ALA A 3 -1.02 -15.12 -24.24
N TYR A 4 -1.19 -16.26 -23.54
CA TYR A 4 -1.23 -17.58 -24.15
C TYR A 4 -2.39 -17.72 -25.15
N ARG A 5 -3.60 -17.26 -24.79
CA ARG A 5 -4.77 -17.28 -25.69
C ARG A 5 -4.55 -16.42 -26.93
N LEU A 6 -4.09 -15.18 -26.75
CA LEU A 6 -3.78 -14.27 -27.86
C LEU A 6 -2.79 -14.89 -28.83
N ASN A 7 -1.76 -15.59 -28.32
CA ASN A 7 -0.80 -16.29 -29.17
C ASN A 7 -1.44 -17.44 -29.97
N GLN A 8 -2.32 -18.25 -29.36
CA GLN A 8 -3.06 -19.31 -30.09
C GLN A 8 -3.95 -18.74 -31.20
N ASP A 9 -4.44 -17.52 -31.01
CA ASP A 9 -5.27 -16.81 -31.99
C ASP A 9 -4.44 -15.96 -32.97
N ASN A 10 -3.11 -16.16 -33.04
CA ASN A 10 -2.15 -15.43 -33.89
C ASN A 10 -2.12 -13.90 -33.64
N ILE A 11 -2.47 -13.46 -32.44
CA ILE A 11 -2.36 -12.06 -32.01
C ILE A 11 -1.05 -11.88 -31.23
N ALA A 12 -0.13 -11.10 -31.80
CA ALA A 12 1.13 -10.77 -31.16
C ALA A 12 0.92 -9.82 -29.96
N LEU A 13 1.55 -10.13 -28.82
CA LEU A 13 1.54 -9.27 -27.64
C LEU A 13 2.69 -8.25 -27.73
N ASN A 14 2.37 -6.95 -27.77
CA ASN A 14 3.38 -5.90 -27.82
C ASN A 14 3.98 -5.53 -26.46
N GLY A 15 3.23 -5.74 -25.37
CA GLY A 15 3.69 -5.40 -24.03
C GLY A 15 2.58 -5.44 -22.99
N VAL A 16 2.98 -5.17 -21.74
CA VAL A 16 2.07 -5.09 -20.59
C VAL A 16 2.36 -3.82 -19.81
N ILE A 17 1.31 -3.13 -19.39
CA ILE A 17 1.40 -2.02 -18.42
C ILE A 17 0.82 -2.53 -17.11
N LEU A 18 1.64 -2.51 -16.07
CA LEU A 18 1.28 -2.95 -14.73
C LEU A 18 1.05 -1.72 -13.84
N MET A 19 -0.15 -1.61 -13.30
CA MET A 19 -0.51 -0.54 -12.36
C MET A 19 -0.78 -1.18 -11.00
N SER A 20 -0.02 -0.78 -9.98
CA SER A 20 -0.17 -1.26 -8.60
C SER A 20 -0.11 -2.79 -8.44
N SER A 21 0.81 -3.43 -9.16
CA SER A 21 0.99 -4.89 -9.11
C SER A 21 2.02 -5.31 -8.07
N VAL A 22 1.68 -6.34 -7.29
CA VAL A 22 2.66 -7.07 -6.47
C VAL A 22 3.31 -8.12 -7.36
N LEU A 23 4.60 -7.97 -7.62
CA LEU A 23 5.38 -8.91 -8.43
C LEU A 23 6.10 -9.96 -7.60
N ASP A 24 6.40 -9.63 -6.35
CA ASP A 24 6.98 -10.55 -5.38
C ASP A 24 6.17 -10.49 -4.08
N SER A 25 5.47 -11.58 -3.78
CA SER A 25 4.68 -11.70 -2.56
C SER A 25 5.53 -12.11 -1.36
N ALA A 26 6.74 -12.64 -1.59
CA ALA A 26 7.65 -13.05 -0.52
C ALA A 26 8.19 -11.83 0.25
N ALA A 27 8.22 -10.66 -0.38
CA ALA A 27 8.56 -9.39 0.26
C ALA A 27 7.74 -9.09 1.53
N PHE A 28 6.50 -9.58 1.60
CA PHE A 28 5.57 -9.44 2.74
C PHE A 28 5.63 -10.60 3.74
N SER A 29 6.57 -11.54 3.58
CA SER A 29 6.70 -12.67 4.48
C SER A 29 7.12 -12.21 5.86
N SER A 30 6.57 -12.85 6.89
CA SER A 30 6.99 -12.60 8.27
C SER A 30 8.50 -12.84 8.42
N GLY A 31 9.18 -11.92 9.10
CA GLY A 31 10.64 -11.94 9.25
C GLY A 31 11.41 -11.25 8.11
N SER A 32 10.74 -10.82 7.04
CA SER A 32 11.36 -9.98 6.02
C SER A 32 11.48 -8.53 6.50
N ASP A 33 12.67 -7.95 6.37
CA ASP A 33 12.92 -6.53 6.64
C ASP A 33 12.88 -5.65 5.39
N PHE A 34 12.60 -6.25 4.23
CA PHE A 34 12.61 -5.57 2.94
C PHE A 34 11.69 -4.36 2.91
N GLU A 35 10.49 -4.48 3.48
CA GLU A 35 9.52 -3.39 3.55
C GLU A 35 10.05 -2.20 4.35
N ASN A 36 10.59 -2.46 5.55
CA ASN A 36 11.12 -1.41 6.42
C ASN A 36 12.26 -0.63 5.73
N ILE A 37 13.19 -1.36 5.10
CA ILE A 37 14.30 -0.79 4.33
C ILE A 37 13.78 0.05 3.16
N SER A 38 12.77 -0.45 2.44
CA SER A 38 12.24 0.18 1.24
C SER A 38 11.35 1.39 1.53
N TYR A 39 10.65 1.43 2.67
CA TYR A 39 9.79 2.54 3.06
C TYR A 39 10.56 3.77 3.56
N LEU A 40 11.74 3.60 4.15
CA LEU A 40 12.46 4.69 4.80
C LEU A 40 12.71 5.91 3.88
N PRO A 41 13.16 5.77 2.61
CA PRO A 41 13.28 6.90 1.71
C PRO A 41 11.95 7.62 1.43
N THR A 42 10.84 6.87 1.36
CA THR A 42 9.50 7.45 1.17
C THR A 42 9.09 8.24 2.41
N PHE A 43 9.29 7.71 3.61
CA PHE A 43 9.02 8.46 4.85
C PHE A 43 9.84 9.74 4.91
N ALA A 44 11.11 9.70 4.50
CA ALA A 44 11.95 10.88 4.44
C ALA A 44 11.45 11.93 3.43
N ALA A 45 11.01 11.51 2.24
CA ALA A 45 10.41 12.41 1.26
C ALA A 45 9.14 13.08 1.79
N ILE A 46 8.28 12.32 2.48
CA ILE A 46 7.04 12.84 3.08
C ILE A 46 7.37 13.83 4.19
N THR A 47 8.31 13.48 5.06
CA THR A 47 8.74 14.34 6.17
C THR A 47 9.32 15.65 5.65
N TRP A 48 10.12 15.59 4.58
CA TRP A 48 10.66 16.76 3.89
C TRP A 48 9.55 17.64 3.29
N TYR A 49 8.54 17.02 2.67
CA TYR A 49 7.41 17.73 2.06
C TYR A 49 6.58 18.51 3.09
N HIS A 50 6.39 17.94 4.27
CA HIS A 50 5.61 18.55 5.37
C HIS A 50 6.45 19.41 6.32
N ASP A 51 7.67 19.80 5.94
CA ASP A 51 8.55 20.63 6.77
C ASP A 51 8.85 20.05 8.16
N ARG A 52 8.79 18.72 8.30
CA ARG A 52 9.04 18.00 9.56
C ARG A 52 10.50 17.53 9.73
N ILE A 53 11.41 18.02 8.89
CA ILE A 53 12.86 17.79 9.00
C ILE A 53 13.53 19.08 9.47
N ALA A 54 14.31 19.00 10.55
CA ALA A 54 15.05 20.12 11.10
C ALA A 54 16.57 19.82 11.16
N PRO A 55 17.43 20.60 10.49
CA PRO A 55 17.11 21.63 9.50
C PRO A 55 16.62 21.03 8.17
N LYS A 56 15.73 21.73 7.46
CA LYS A 56 15.24 21.28 6.14
C LYS A 56 16.39 21.28 5.14
N ARG A 57 16.61 20.15 4.47
CA ARG A 57 17.64 20.01 3.44
C ARG A 57 17.18 20.72 2.16
N PRO A 58 17.97 21.61 1.54
CA PRO A 58 17.51 22.36 0.37
C PRO A 58 17.36 21.48 -0.88
N ASP A 59 18.21 20.48 -1.04
CA ASP A 59 18.18 19.53 -2.16
C ASP A 59 17.53 18.20 -1.73
N LEU A 60 16.31 17.97 -2.20
CA LEU A 60 15.57 16.73 -1.95
C LEU A 60 16.24 15.52 -2.61
N ALA A 61 16.80 15.66 -3.81
CA ALA A 61 17.38 14.54 -4.54
C ALA A 61 18.65 14.03 -3.84
N ALA A 62 19.52 14.94 -3.43
CA ALA A 62 20.71 14.62 -2.63
C ALA A 62 20.34 14.02 -1.27
N PHE A 63 19.35 14.60 -0.59
CA PHE A 63 18.84 14.05 0.67
C PHE A 63 18.31 12.62 0.52
N LEU A 64 17.50 12.34 -0.50
CA LEU A 64 16.97 10.99 -0.75
C LEU A 64 18.05 10.00 -1.21
N ALA A 65 19.13 10.47 -1.86
CA ALA A 65 20.28 9.63 -2.16
C ALA A 65 20.99 9.18 -0.87
N GLU A 66 21.22 10.11 0.06
CA GLU A 66 21.77 9.82 1.40
C GLU A 66 20.90 8.82 2.16
N VAL A 67 19.58 9.06 2.23
CA VAL A 67 18.64 8.18 2.95
C VAL A 67 18.60 6.78 2.32
N ARG A 68 18.65 6.67 0.99
CA ARG A 68 18.71 5.36 0.30
C ARG A 68 20.01 4.61 0.61
N ALA A 69 21.15 5.31 0.66
CA ALA A 69 22.42 4.72 1.05
C ALA A 69 22.39 4.26 2.51
N PHE A 70 21.82 5.06 3.41
CA PHE A 70 21.61 4.68 4.81
C PHE A 70 20.70 3.45 4.95
N ALA A 71 19.56 3.45 4.26
CA ALA A 71 18.58 2.38 4.30
C ALA A 71 19.17 1.03 3.86
N ARG A 72 19.89 1.03 2.73
CA ARG A 72 20.50 -0.18 2.15
C ARG A 72 21.77 -0.64 2.84
N GLY A 73 22.42 0.24 3.61
CA GLY A 73 23.67 -0.05 4.32
C GLY A 73 23.43 -0.22 5.83
N PRO A 74 23.79 0.79 6.66
CA PRO A 74 23.74 0.67 8.11
C PRO A 74 22.39 0.21 8.69
N TYR A 75 21.27 0.69 8.12
CA TYR A 75 19.94 0.32 8.62
C TYR A 75 19.62 -1.15 8.34
N ALA A 76 19.84 -1.62 7.11
CA ALA A 76 19.67 -3.03 6.76
C ALA A 76 20.54 -3.96 7.64
N GLN A 77 21.78 -3.57 7.91
CA GLN A 77 22.68 -4.32 8.81
C GLN A 77 22.16 -4.36 10.24
N ALA A 78 21.67 -3.24 10.77
CA ALA A 78 21.10 -3.18 12.10
C ALA A 78 19.84 -4.06 12.25
N LEU A 79 18.97 -4.06 11.22
CA LEU A 79 17.79 -4.92 11.21
C LEU A 79 18.15 -6.41 11.15
N ALA A 80 19.17 -6.77 10.37
CA ALA A 80 19.66 -8.14 10.26
C ALA A 80 20.24 -8.68 11.58
N LEU A 81 20.84 -7.83 12.42
CA LEU A 81 21.29 -8.20 13.76
C LEU A 81 20.12 -8.44 14.74
N GLY A 82 18.97 -7.80 14.51
CA GLY A 82 17.76 -8.00 15.32
C GLY A 82 17.99 -7.77 16.82
N ASP A 83 17.74 -8.80 17.61
CA ASP A 83 17.89 -8.76 19.07
C ASP A 83 19.36 -8.78 19.52
N ALA A 84 20.28 -9.23 18.66
CA ALA A 84 21.72 -9.18 18.94
C ALA A 84 22.33 -7.77 18.78
N LEU A 85 21.54 -6.79 18.34
CA LEU A 85 21.97 -5.40 18.21
C LEU A 85 22.22 -4.77 19.60
N PRO A 86 23.44 -4.30 19.92
CA PRO A 86 23.73 -3.65 21.19
C PRO A 86 22.85 -2.42 21.42
N ASP A 87 22.46 -2.17 22.68
CA ASP A 87 21.54 -1.08 23.02
C ASP A 87 22.07 0.30 22.62
N SER A 88 23.37 0.55 22.78
CA SER A 88 23.99 1.80 22.34
C SER A 88 23.87 2.01 20.82
N THR A 89 24.03 0.93 20.05
CA THR A 89 23.85 0.95 18.58
C THR A 89 22.38 1.10 18.20
N ARG A 90 21.47 0.47 18.94
CA ARG A 90 20.02 0.58 18.76
C ARG A 90 19.56 2.02 18.98
N ASP A 91 20.06 2.69 20.01
CA ASP A 91 19.78 4.08 20.32
C ASP A 91 20.30 5.02 19.24
N ALA A 92 21.53 4.81 18.78
CA ALA A 92 22.10 5.56 17.66
C ALA A 92 21.30 5.36 16.36
N MET A 93 20.84 4.14 16.07
CA MET A 93 19.97 3.89 14.91
C MET A 93 18.63 4.58 15.03
N ALA A 94 17.98 4.49 16.19
CA ALA A 94 16.70 5.13 16.40
C ALA A 94 16.78 6.65 16.21
N ALA A 95 17.85 7.29 16.71
CA ALA A 95 18.10 8.72 16.51
C ALA A 95 18.28 9.06 15.02
N ARG A 96 19.01 8.24 14.25
CA ARG A 96 19.20 8.46 12.80
C ARG A 96 17.92 8.27 12.00
N ILE A 97 17.15 7.24 12.30
CA ILE A 97 15.85 7.00 11.66
C ILE A 97 14.88 8.14 11.99
N ALA A 98 14.84 8.59 13.26
CA ALA A 98 14.07 9.75 13.69
C ALA A 98 14.44 11.01 12.89
N ALA A 99 15.74 11.29 12.73
CA ALA A 99 16.22 12.42 11.94
C ALA A 99 15.78 12.37 10.46
N HIS A 100 15.63 11.18 9.89
CA HIS A 100 15.12 11.01 8.53
C HIS A 100 13.59 11.02 8.43
N THR A 101 12.87 10.66 9.49
CA THR A 101 11.40 10.44 9.46
C THR A 101 10.59 11.50 10.21
N GLY A 102 11.25 12.42 10.92
CA GLY A 102 10.59 13.41 11.77
C GLY A 102 9.87 12.81 12.98
N LEU A 103 10.03 11.51 13.23
CA LEU A 103 9.49 10.83 14.40
C LEU A 103 10.37 11.07 15.62
N VAL A 104 9.81 10.87 16.81
CA VAL A 104 10.60 10.90 18.05
C VAL A 104 11.45 9.63 18.18
N PRO A 105 12.73 9.70 18.59
CA PRO A 105 13.61 8.53 18.69
C PRO A 105 13.04 7.41 19.56
N GLN A 106 12.39 7.78 20.67
CA GLN A 106 11.76 6.83 21.59
C GLN A 106 10.70 5.97 20.89
N TYR A 107 9.85 6.58 20.06
CA TYR A 107 8.84 5.85 19.28
C TYR A 107 9.49 4.89 18.29
N VAL A 108 10.57 5.31 17.62
CA VAL A 108 11.30 4.43 16.71
C VAL A 108 11.89 3.22 17.46
N LYS A 109 12.42 3.41 18.68
CA LYS A 109 12.89 2.30 19.53
C LYS A 109 11.77 1.32 19.88
N GLU A 110 10.60 1.84 20.27
CA GLU A 110 9.41 1.03 20.61
C GLU A 110 8.89 0.21 19.43
N THR A 111 9.16 0.65 18.20
CA THR A 111 8.88 -0.13 16.98
C THR A 111 9.98 -1.15 16.64
N HIS A 112 10.99 -1.34 17.49
CA HIS A 112 12.19 -2.14 17.22
C HIS A 112 12.85 -1.75 15.88
N LEU A 113 12.93 -0.43 15.64
CA LEU A 113 13.44 0.17 14.40
C LEU A 113 12.59 -0.13 13.15
N ARG A 114 11.40 -0.75 13.27
CA ARG A 114 10.52 -1.15 12.16
C ARG A 114 9.24 -0.33 12.14
N VAL A 115 9.32 0.86 11.54
CA VAL A 115 8.19 1.79 11.49
C VAL A 115 7.18 1.34 10.43
N TRP A 116 5.99 0.94 10.88
CA TRP A 116 4.92 0.54 9.98
C TRP A 116 4.28 1.75 9.25
N PRO A 117 3.98 1.70 7.93
CA PRO A 117 3.45 2.84 7.18
C PRO A 117 2.17 3.44 7.78
N THR A 118 1.24 2.61 8.25
CA THR A 118 0.00 3.10 8.86
C THR A 118 0.29 3.93 10.12
N ARG A 119 1.23 3.47 10.94
CA ARG A 119 1.69 4.15 12.17
C ARG A 119 2.44 5.45 11.84
N PHE A 120 3.34 5.42 10.86
CA PHE A 120 4.03 6.63 10.38
C PHE A 120 3.04 7.73 9.98
N ARG A 121 2.01 7.36 9.22
CA ARG A 121 1.00 8.31 8.75
C ARG A 121 0.18 8.94 9.87
N LYS A 122 -0.06 8.20 10.94
CA LYS A 122 -0.72 8.67 12.17
C LYS A 122 0.21 9.58 13.00
N GLN A 123 1.51 9.28 13.00
CA GLN A 123 2.45 9.91 13.92
C GLN A 123 3.05 11.23 13.40
N LEU A 124 3.31 11.36 12.09
CA LEU A 124 4.08 12.47 11.53
C LEU A 124 3.52 13.88 11.88
N LEU A 125 2.20 14.05 11.77
CA LEU A 125 1.50 15.33 12.01
C LEU A 125 0.60 15.27 13.25
N ARG A 126 0.86 14.32 14.15
CA ARG A 126 0.01 14.07 15.32
C ARG A 126 -0.14 15.28 16.24
N SER A 127 0.92 16.08 16.38
CA SER A 127 0.88 17.31 17.20
C SER A 127 -0.01 18.42 16.63
N GLU A 128 -0.44 18.30 15.38
CA GLU A 128 -1.41 19.19 14.74
C GLU A 128 -2.82 18.55 14.67
N SER A 129 -3.04 17.41 15.33
CA SER A 129 -4.25 16.59 15.19
C SER A 129 -4.52 16.23 13.73
N ARG A 130 -3.49 15.82 12.98
CA ARG A 130 -3.56 15.49 11.54
C ARG A 130 -2.80 14.23 11.14
N CYS A 131 -3.23 13.60 10.05
CA CYS A 131 -2.51 12.53 9.33
C CYS A 131 -2.27 12.87 7.87
N VAL A 132 -1.39 12.08 7.25
CA VAL A 132 -1.13 12.11 5.81
C VAL A 132 -1.80 10.96 5.04
N GLY A 133 -2.08 11.17 3.75
CA GLY A 133 -2.70 10.17 2.85
C GLY A 133 -1.86 8.93 2.58
N ARG A 134 -2.51 7.79 2.29
CA ARG A 134 -1.88 6.50 1.90
C ARG A 134 -1.42 6.52 0.47
N PHE A 135 -2.30 7.02 -0.40
CA PHE A 135 -2.14 6.98 -1.84
C PHE A 135 -1.41 8.22 -2.33
N ASP A 136 -1.60 9.34 -1.64
CA ASP A 136 -0.85 10.57 -1.84
C ASP A 136 -0.61 11.26 -0.48
N ALA A 137 0.62 11.20 -0.02
CA ALA A 137 1.01 11.74 1.28
C ALA A 137 1.03 13.28 1.32
N ARG A 138 0.86 13.98 0.19
CA ARG A 138 0.70 15.45 0.16
C ARG A 138 -0.62 15.89 0.78
N PHE A 139 -1.64 15.04 0.69
CA PHE A 139 -2.91 15.26 1.37
C PHE A 139 -2.73 15.06 2.86
N ALA A 140 -3.21 16.03 3.64
CA ALA A 140 -3.29 15.93 5.08
C ALA A 140 -4.73 16.17 5.53
N GLY A 141 -5.19 15.35 6.48
CA GLY A 141 -6.56 15.39 7.02
C GLY A 141 -6.56 15.37 8.54
N VAL A 142 -7.70 15.69 9.13
CA VAL A 142 -7.86 15.90 10.58
C VAL A 142 -8.06 14.56 11.28
N HIS A 143 -7.47 14.40 12.47
CA HIS A 143 -7.77 13.30 13.36
C HIS A 143 -8.99 13.57 14.22
N TYR A 144 -9.80 12.53 14.39
CA TYR A 144 -10.86 12.56 15.40
C TYR A 144 -10.34 12.08 16.75
N ASP A 145 -9.49 11.06 16.76
CA ASP A 145 -8.86 10.51 17.96
C ASP A 145 -7.35 10.66 17.87
N ASP A 146 -6.80 11.70 18.51
CA ASP A 146 -5.36 11.92 18.56
C ASP A 146 -4.60 10.82 19.30
N SER A 147 -5.26 9.99 20.11
CA SER A 147 -4.66 8.88 20.86
C SER A 147 -4.55 7.57 20.04
N GLY A 148 -5.33 7.44 18.98
CA GLY A 148 -5.41 6.23 18.16
C GLY A 148 -4.10 5.81 17.50
N GLU A 149 -3.97 4.52 17.20
CA GLU A 149 -2.77 3.93 16.59
C GLU A 149 -2.71 4.15 15.06
N ARG A 150 -3.87 4.37 14.44
CA ARG A 150 -4.03 4.40 12.97
C ARG A 150 -4.90 5.59 12.54
N PRO A 151 -4.75 6.09 11.31
CA PRO A 151 -5.68 7.06 10.76
C PRO A 151 -7.08 6.44 10.60
N GLU A 152 -8.11 7.21 10.92
CA GLU A 152 -9.52 6.80 10.87
C GLU A 152 -10.03 6.72 9.43
N TYR A 153 -9.44 7.53 8.55
CA TYR A 153 -9.73 7.56 7.13
C TYR A 153 -8.47 7.92 6.34
N ASP A 154 -8.61 7.94 5.02
CA ASP A 154 -7.55 8.37 4.12
C ASP A 154 -7.84 9.76 3.52
N PRO A 155 -7.03 10.79 3.84
CA PRO A 155 -7.19 12.13 3.28
C PRO A 155 -7.05 12.18 1.76
N SER A 156 -6.16 11.36 1.17
CA SER A 156 -5.96 11.31 -0.28
C SER A 156 -7.11 10.61 -1.00
N ALA A 157 -7.71 9.57 -0.41
CA ALA A 157 -8.87 8.91 -0.99
C ALA A 157 -10.11 9.80 -0.91
N SER A 158 -10.41 10.33 0.27
CA SER A 158 -11.58 11.19 0.49
C SER A 158 -11.50 12.51 -0.28
N GLY A 159 -10.30 13.10 -0.38
CA GLY A 159 -10.07 14.36 -1.09
C GLY A 159 -10.35 14.31 -2.59
N ILE A 160 -10.23 13.13 -3.22
CA ILE A 160 -10.43 13.00 -4.68
C ILE A 160 -11.70 12.22 -5.06
N SER A 161 -12.24 11.39 -4.15
CA SER A 161 -13.33 10.46 -4.48
C SER A 161 -14.57 11.13 -5.07
N GLY A 162 -14.92 12.35 -4.61
CA GLY A 162 -16.06 13.10 -5.12
C GLY A 162 -15.92 13.42 -6.62
N ALA A 163 -14.72 13.79 -7.08
CA ALA A 163 -14.46 14.08 -8.48
C ALA A 163 -14.59 12.82 -9.35
N PHE A 164 -14.08 11.67 -8.89
CA PHE A 164 -14.22 10.40 -9.59
C PHE A 164 -15.67 9.94 -9.67
N ALA A 165 -16.43 10.05 -8.58
CA ALA A 165 -17.85 9.72 -8.56
C ALA A 165 -18.62 10.61 -9.56
N ALA A 166 -18.43 11.94 -9.51
CA ALA A 166 -19.10 12.87 -10.42
C ALA A 166 -18.74 12.61 -11.89
N ALA A 167 -17.46 12.37 -12.20
CA ALA A 167 -17.01 12.06 -13.55
C ALA A 167 -17.62 10.76 -14.08
N LEU A 168 -17.69 9.71 -13.26
CA LEU A 168 -18.32 8.45 -13.66
C LEU A 168 -19.82 8.64 -13.87
N HIS A 169 -20.52 9.30 -12.94
CA HIS A 169 -21.95 9.58 -13.08
C HIS A 169 -22.24 10.36 -14.36
N ARG A 170 -21.41 11.36 -14.68
CA ARG A 170 -21.49 12.11 -15.94
C ARG A 170 -21.29 11.20 -17.13
N HIS A 171 -20.23 10.38 -17.15
CA HIS A 171 -19.93 9.48 -18.26
C HIS A 171 -21.08 8.50 -18.54
N LEU A 172 -21.60 7.87 -17.48
CA LEU A 172 -22.70 6.91 -17.61
C LEU A 172 -23.97 7.57 -18.13
N THR A 173 -24.35 8.72 -17.56
CA THR A 173 -25.63 9.38 -17.90
C THR A 173 -25.56 10.14 -19.22
N GLN A 174 -24.45 10.82 -19.53
CA GLN A 174 -24.32 11.69 -20.69
C GLN A 174 -23.77 10.95 -21.91
N ASP A 175 -22.76 10.10 -21.75
CA ASP A 175 -22.09 9.46 -22.89
C ASP A 175 -22.75 8.13 -23.21
N LEU A 176 -23.00 7.29 -22.19
CA LEU A 176 -23.59 5.96 -22.36
C LEU A 176 -25.11 5.93 -22.27
N LYS A 177 -25.75 7.06 -21.89
CA LYS A 177 -27.21 7.17 -21.68
C LYS A 177 -27.76 6.12 -20.71
N TYR A 178 -26.94 5.68 -19.76
CA TYR A 178 -27.29 4.70 -18.74
C TYR A 178 -27.57 5.39 -17.41
N LYS A 179 -28.76 5.14 -16.86
CA LYS A 179 -29.13 5.60 -15.53
C LYS A 179 -28.78 4.52 -14.50
N ILE A 180 -27.84 4.85 -13.64
CA ILE A 180 -27.57 4.05 -12.45
C ILE A 180 -28.70 4.24 -11.43
N GLU A 181 -29.25 3.15 -10.91
CA GLU A 181 -30.19 3.17 -9.78
C GLU A 181 -29.49 2.93 -8.45
N ASP A 182 -28.41 2.15 -8.46
CA ASP A 182 -27.64 1.82 -7.26
C ASP A 182 -26.62 2.90 -6.88
N ARG A 183 -26.17 2.90 -5.63
CA ARG A 183 -25.08 3.78 -5.21
C ARG A 183 -23.75 3.28 -5.79
N TYR A 184 -23.06 4.13 -6.54
CA TYR A 184 -21.67 3.86 -6.91
C TYR A 184 -20.75 3.97 -5.68
N LEU A 185 -19.91 2.94 -5.49
CA LEU A 185 -18.92 2.90 -4.42
C LEU A 185 -17.52 3.05 -5.03
N VAL A 186 -16.90 4.22 -4.85
CA VAL A 186 -15.52 4.49 -5.31
C VAL A 186 -14.53 3.50 -4.68
N PHE A 187 -14.75 3.15 -3.42
CA PHE A 187 -14.06 2.06 -2.73
C PHE A 187 -15.10 1.11 -2.10
N ASN A 188 -14.92 -0.19 -2.31
CA ASN A 188 -15.78 -1.22 -1.76
C ASN A 188 -14.96 -2.27 -0.98
N ASN A 189 -14.84 -2.05 0.34
CA ASN A 189 -14.11 -2.96 1.22
C ASN A 189 -14.77 -4.34 1.32
N ASN A 190 -16.10 -4.43 1.16
CA ASN A 190 -16.81 -5.70 1.20
C ASN A 190 -16.47 -6.57 -0.01
N ALA A 191 -16.38 -5.97 -1.19
CA ALA A 191 -15.90 -6.66 -2.39
C ALA A 191 -14.46 -7.15 -2.20
N LEU A 192 -13.58 -6.31 -1.63
CA LEU A 192 -12.19 -6.69 -1.35
C LEU A 192 -12.08 -7.89 -0.38
N LYS A 193 -12.88 -7.90 0.70
CA LYS A 193 -12.91 -9.01 1.67
C LYS A 193 -13.35 -10.34 1.05
N ARG A 194 -14.21 -10.28 0.04
CA ARG A 194 -14.77 -11.46 -0.65
C ARG A 194 -13.96 -11.88 -1.87
N TRP A 195 -12.87 -11.18 -2.17
CA TRP A 195 -12.03 -11.50 -3.32
C TRP A 195 -11.39 -12.88 -3.15
N ASP A 196 -11.53 -13.74 -4.17
CA ASP A 196 -10.84 -15.02 -4.20
C ASP A 196 -9.39 -14.84 -4.65
N TRP A 197 -8.47 -14.97 -3.71
CA TRP A 197 -7.03 -14.88 -3.96
C TRP A 197 -6.42 -16.19 -4.47
N LYS A 198 -7.23 -17.24 -4.65
CA LYS A 198 -6.73 -18.53 -5.16
C LYS A 198 -6.52 -18.45 -6.66
N HIS A 199 -5.31 -18.80 -7.09
CA HIS A 199 -5.00 -19.01 -8.49
C HIS A 199 -4.52 -20.45 -8.71
N ARG A 200 -4.99 -21.08 -9.78
CA ARG A 200 -4.42 -22.35 -10.27
C ARG A 200 -3.70 -22.06 -11.57
N GLU A 201 -2.40 -22.30 -11.58
CA GLU A 201 -1.59 -22.16 -12.79
C GLU A 201 -2.11 -23.09 -13.89
N PRO A 202 -2.32 -22.58 -15.12
CA PRO A 202 -2.69 -23.42 -16.25
C PRO A 202 -1.58 -24.43 -16.57
N GLY A 203 -1.92 -25.73 -16.66
CA GLY A 203 -1.00 -26.80 -17.04
C GLY A 203 -0.32 -27.56 -15.88
N GLY A 204 -0.70 -27.30 -14.62
CA GLY A 204 -0.03 -27.84 -13.44
C GLY A 204 -0.01 -29.37 -13.32
N GLY A 205 1.08 -29.98 -13.80
CA GLY A 205 1.71 -31.14 -13.16
C GLY A 205 2.69 -30.64 -12.10
N ALA A 206 2.53 -31.13 -10.87
CA ALA A 206 3.32 -30.84 -9.66
C ALA A 206 3.27 -29.38 -9.14
N SER A 207 2.32 -29.14 -8.22
CA SER A 207 2.38 -28.02 -7.29
C SER A 207 3.63 -28.14 -6.40
N VAL A 208 4.55 -27.17 -6.48
CA VAL A 208 5.43 -26.88 -5.35
C VAL A 208 4.56 -26.22 -4.29
N ALA A 209 4.10 -27.03 -3.33
CA ALA A 209 3.49 -26.50 -2.14
C ALA A 209 4.57 -25.75 -1.34
N ILE A 210 4.63 -24.42 -1.47
CA ILE A 210 5.21 -23.61 -0.38
C ILE A 210 4.24 -23.72 0.78
N ARG A 211 4.43 -24.78 1.57
CA ARG A 211 3.74 -25.02 2.83
C ARG A 211 4.37 -24.10 3.89
N GLY A 212 4.22 -22.79 3.69
CA GLY A 212 4.37 -21.83 4.77
C GLY A 212 3.23 -22.10 5.73
N ARG A 213 3.51 -22.81 6.82
CA ARG A 213 2.61 -22.99 7.95
C ARG A 213 2.31 -21.58 8.47
N ARG A 214 1.21 -20.96 8.00
CA ARG A 214 0.66 -19.77 8.64
C ARG A 214 0.29 -20.22 10.05
N SER A 215 1.17 -19.93 11.01
CA SER A 215 0.71 -19.69 12.36
C SER A 215 -0.39 -18.64 12.24
N ARG A 216 -1.57 -18.93 12.80
CA ARG A 216 -2.65 -17.96 12.93
C ARG A 216 -2.10 -16.76 13.69
N SER A 217 -1.68 -15.74 12.97
CA SER A 217 -1.80 -14.36 13.41
C SER A 217 -2.66 -13.68 12.36
N ASP A 218 -3.93 -13.49 12.71
CA ASP A 218 -4.86 -12.67 11.98
C ASP A 218 -4.26 -11.26 11.87
N HIS A 219 -3.58 -10.97 10.76
CA HIS A 219 -3.51 -9.61 10.24
C HIS A 219 -4.52 -9.56 9.10
N ALA A 220 -5.78 -9.58 9.51
CA ALA A 220 -6.85 -9.11 8.66
C ALA A 220 -6.43 -7.74 8.09
N ALA A 221 -6.78 -7.49 6.84
CA ALA A 221 -7.05 -6.12 6.41
C ALA A 221 -8.18 -5.61 7.32
N GLU A 222 -7.78 -5.05 8.47
CA GLU A 222 -8.69 -4.72 9.56
C GLU A 222 -9.68 -3.67 9.10
N SER A 223 -10.94 -4.07 9.12
CA SER A 223 -12.10 -3.21 8.99
C SER A 223 -13.15 -3.81 9.92
N GLY A 224 -13.55 -2.99 10.89
CA GLY A 224 -14.41 -3.32 12.02
C GLY A 224 -15.70 -4.03 11.65
N ASP A 225 -16.19 -4.76 12.64
CA ASP A 225 -17.18 -5.82 12.59
C ASP A 225 -18.62 -5.31 12.75
N ALA A 226 -19.57 -6.05 12.16
CA ALA A 226 -20.94 -6.30 12.63
C ALA A 226 -21.67 -7.19 11.61
N GLY A 227 -22.07 -8.39 12.06
CA GLY A 227 -22.58 -9.49 11.24
C GLY A 227 -23.95 -9.28 10.57
N VAL A 228 -24.30 -10.18 9.65
CA VAL A 228 -25.25 -11.29 9.87
C VAL A 228 -25.35 -12.13 8.58
N VAL A 229 -25.48 -13.44 8.79
CA VAL A 229 -25.56 -14.52 7.83
C VAL A 229 -26.79 -14.42 6.91
N ALA A 230 -26.59 -14.59 5.60
CA ALA A 230 -27.59 -15.25 4.75
C ALA A 230 -26.90 -15.96 3.57
N LYS A 231 -26.99 -17.28 3.59
CA LYS A 231 -26.72 -18.19 2.47
C LYS A 231 -27.67 -17.88 1.30
N ARG A 232 -27.17 -18.21 0.10
CA ARG A 232 -27.85 -18.74 -1.10
C ARG A 232 -28.01 -17.79 -2.30
N LEU A 233 -27.61 -18.39 -3.43
CA LEU A 233 -28.03 -18.18 -4.83
C LEU A 233 -27.30 -17.10 -5.63
N PHE A 234 -26.29 -17.58 -6.36
CA PHE A 234 -25.94 -17.09 -7.69
C PHE A 234 -27.19 -16.87 -8.55
N ARG A 235 -27.47 -15.62 -8.88
CA ARG A 235 -28.08 -15.24 -10.16
C ARG A 235 -27.46 -13.92 -10.61
N SER A 236 -26.80 -13.99 -11.77
CA SER A 236 -26.70 -12.94 -12.80
C SER A 236 -26.51 -11.50 -12.31
N GLY A 237 -25.28 -10.96 -12.40
CA GLY A 237 -25.15 -9.50 -12.44
C GLY A 237 -23.83 -8.84 -12.06
N ASP A 238 -22.80 -9.55 -11.57
CA ASP A 238 -21.63 -8.86 -11.02
C ASP A 238 -20.45 -8.83 -12.00
N THR A 239 -20.45 -7.86 -12.92
CA THR A 239 -19.20 -7.46 -13.58
C THR A 239 -18.43 -6.55 -12.62
N VAL A 240 -17.60 -7.16 -11.78
CA VAL A 240 -16.62 -6.42 -10.98
C VAL A 240 -15.43 -6.11 -11.87
N LEU A 241 -15.40 -4.90 -12.42
CA LEU A 241 -14.24 -4.36 -13.13
C LEU A 241 -13.31 -3.71 -12.10
N CYS A 242 -12.25 -4.40 -11.70
CA CYS A 242 -11.19 -3.78 -10.90
C CYS A 242 -9.79 -4.38 -11.18
N ASN A 243 -8.82 -3.46 -11.23
CA ASN A 243 -7.39 -3.55 -11.58
C ASN A 243 -7.04 -3.71 -13.07
N ARG A 244 -6.54 -2.60 -13.63
CA ARG A 244 -6.08 -2.42 -15.01
C ARG A 244 -4.80 -3.23 -15.25
N ILE A 245 -4.93 -4.30 -16.02
CA ILE A 245 -3.95 -4.62 -17.05
C ILE A 245 -4.52 -4.00 -18.33
N CYS A 246 -3.95 -2.88 -18.77
CA CYS A 246 -4.23 -2.39 -20.12
C CYS A 246 -3.33 -3.17 -21.08
N VAL A 247 -3.94 -4.08 -21.84
CA VAL A 247 -3.26 -4.75 -22.96
C VAL A 247 -3.37 -3.83 -24.17
N VAL A 248 -2.24 -3.31 -24.62
CA VAL A 248 -2.17 -2.54 -25.87
C VAL A 248 -1.85 -3.54 -26.98
N ALA A 249 -2.85 -3.83 -27.82
CA ALA A 249 -2.65 -4.57 -29.06
C ALA A 249 -2.43 -3.57 -30.19
N SER A 250 -1.28 -3.64 -30.87
CA SER A 250 -1.06 -2.88 -32.10
C SER A 250 -1.54 -3.69 -33.30
N ARG A 251 -2.16 -3.03 -34.28
CA ARG A 251 -2.43 -3.66 -35.58
C ARG A 251 -1.13 -3.71 -36.40
N PRO A 252 -0.85 -4.81 -37.12
CA PRO A 252 0.22 -4.82 -38.10
C PRO A 252 -0.09 -3.77 -39.19
N ARG A 253 0.97 -3.10 -39.67
CA ARG A 253 0.89 -2.17 -40.81
C ARG A 253 0.65 -2.92 -42.12
#